data_AF-A0A3N5TVV0-F1
#
_entry.id   AF-A0A3N5TVV0-F1
#
_cell.length_a   1.000
_cell.length_b   1.000
_cell.length_c   1.000
_cell.angle_alpha   90.00
_cell.angle_beta   90.00
_cell.angle_gamma   90.00
#
_symmetry.space_group_name_H-M   'P 1'
#
loop_
_entity.id
_entity.type
_entity.pdbx_description
1 polymer ?
#
loop_
_entity_poly.entity_id
_entity_poly.type
_entity_poly.pdbx_seq_one_letter_code
_entity_poly.pdbx_strand_id
1 'polypeptide(L)' 'EQFDAIVTGASDKGTWVRILHPPIEGRLESGFENMDVGYGLRVQLVRTNVDRGYIDFKRVM' A
#
# COMPACT_ATOMS: atom_id res chain seq x y z
N GLU A 1 -0.38 9.61 8.55
CA GLU A 1 -1.54 8.83 9.01
C GLU A 1 -1.31 7.35 8.75
N GLN A 2 -1.89 6.45 9.54
CA GLN A 2 -1.74 5.00 9.40
C GLN A 2 -3.09 4.30 9.21
N PHE A 3 -3.09 3.24 8.43
CA PHE A 3 -4.30 2.52 8.03
C PHE A 3 -4.06 1.01 8.04
N ASP A 4 -5.12 0.26 8.35
CA ASP A 4 -5.17 -1.15 8.04
C ASP A 4 -5.41 -1.33 6.55
N ALA A 5 -4.70 -2.26 5.95
CA ALA A 5 -4.72 -2.50 4.52
C ALA A 5 -4.58 -3.99 4.21
N ILE A 6 -4.86 -4.33 2.95
CA ILE A 6 -4.64 -5.65 2.38
C ILE A 6 -3.82 -5.51 1.10
N VAL A 7 -2.89 -6.43 0.88
CA VAL A 7 -2.15 -6.52 -0.39
C VAL A 7 -3.12 -6.97 -1.49
N THR A 8 -3.26 -6.15 -2.53
CA THR A 8 -4.11 -6.43 -3.70
C THR A 8 -3.31 -6.84 -4.93
N GLY A 9 -2.01 -6.62 -4.93
CA GLY A 9 -1.10 -7.10 -5.97
C GLY A 9 0.34 -7.20 -5.47
N ALA A 10 1.05 -8.26 -5.87
CA ALA A 10 2.47 -8.46 -5.63
C ALA A 10 3.11 -9.01 -6.91
N SER A 11 3.97 -8.20 -7.55
CA SER A 11 4.63 -8.55 -8.81
C SER A 11 5.96 -7.82 -8.96
N ASP A 12 6.68 -8.12 -10.06
CA ASP A 12 7.88 -7.41 -10.49
C ASP A 12 7.65 -5.90 -10.74
N LYS A 13 6.41 -5.49 -11.04
CA LYS A 13 6.01 -4.08 -11.21
C LYS A 13 5.80 -3.36 -9.86
N GLY A 14 5.80 -4.10 -8.77
CA GLY A 14 5.66 -3.59 -7.40
C GLY A 14 4.49 -4.22 -6.65
N THR A 15 4.34 -3.75 -5.42
CA THR A 15 3.34 -4.22 -4.46
C THR A 15 2.30 -3.14 -4.24
N TRP A 16 1.03 -3.52 -4.28
CA TRP A 16 -0.11 -2.63 -4.15
C TRP A 16 -0.96 -3.03 -2.95
N VAL A 17 -1.47 -2.03 -2.25
CA VAL A 17 -2.29 -2.21 -1.05
C VAL A 17 -3.55 -1.39 -1.16
N ARG A 18 -4.64 -1.92 -0.62
CA ARG A 18 -5.89 -1.18 -0.44
C ARG A 18 -6.14 -0.97 1.05
N ILE A 19 -6.25 0.28 1.48
CA ILE A 19 -6.66 0.59 2.85
C ILE A 19 -8.15 0.24 3.01
N LEU A 20 -8.57 -0.18 4.21
CA LEU A 20 -9.92 -0.72 4.37
C LEU A 20 -11.02 0.35 4.33
N HIS A 21 -10.77 1.52 4.92
CA HIS A 21 -11.72 2.63 4.97
C HIS A 21 -10.99 3.99 4.91
N PRO A 22 -11.28 4.85 3.91
CA PRO A 22 -12.03 4.55 2.69
C PRO A 22 -11.28 3.55 1.77
N PRO A 23 -11.95 2.76 0.91
CA PRO A 23 -11.29 1.72 0.12
C PRO A 23 -10.45 2.30 -1.03
N ILE A 24 -9.28 2.83 -0.70
CA ILE A 24 -8.35 3.48 -1.61
C ILE A 24 -7.11 2.61 -1.81
N GLU A 25 -6.68 2.49 -3.06
CA GLU A 25 -5.50 1.73 -3.44
C GLU A 25 -4.28 2.63 -3.64
N GLY A 26 -3.10 2.11 -3.28
CA GLY A 26 -1.82 2.79 -3.45
C GLY A 26 -0.65 1.83 -3.45
N ARG A 27 0.53 2.32 -3.79
CA ARG A 27 1.76 1.53 -3.92
C ARG A 27 2.45 1.39 -2.57
N LEU A 28 2.95 0.21 -2.26
CA LEU A 28 3.79 -0.04 -1.09
C LEU A 28 5.26 0.14 -1.48
N GLU A 29 5.84 1.28 -1.14
CA GLU A 29 7.19 1.67 -1.55
C GLU A 29 8.30 0.96 -0.75
N SER A 30 7.99 0.40 0.42
CA SER A 30 8.97 -0.28 1.28
C SER A 30 8.33 -1.30 2.22
N GLY A 31 9.09 -2.33 2.60
CA GLY A 31 8.64 -3.36 3.54
C GLY A 31 7.70 -4.39 2.89
N PHE A 32 7.79 -4.54 1.57
CA PHE A 32 6.96 -5.41 0.75
C PHE A 32 7.55 -6.82 0.56
N GLU A 33 8.71 -7.10 1.15
CA GLU A 33 9.39 -8.38 1.02
C GLU A 33 8.52 -9.52 1.58
N ASN A 34 8.44 -10.61 0.81
CA ASN A 34 7.66 -11.82 1.16
C ASN A 34 6.16 -11.56 1.36
N MET A 35 5.60 -10.52 0.73
CA MET A 35 4.16 -10.28 0.72
C MET A 35 3.49 -10.89 -0.50
N ASP A 36 2.29 -11.44 -0.29
CA ASP A 36 1.44 -11.98 -1.33
C ASP A 36 0.02 -11.41 -1.20
N VAL A 37 -0.77 -11.53 -2.25
CA VAL A 37 -2.16 -11.05 -2.31
C VAL A 37 -2.97 -11.64 -1.17
N GLY A 38 -3.75 -10.78 -0.51
CA GLY A 38 -4.53 -11.17 0.67
C GLY A 38 -3.81 -10.95 2.00
N TYR A 39 -2.51 -10.64 2.00
CA TYR A 39 -1.78 -10.33 3.21
C TYR A 39 -2.29 -9.03 3.86
N GLY A 40 -2.71 -9.11 5.12
CA GLY A 40 -3.13 -7.97 5.91
C GLY A 40 -1.94 -7.28 6.59
N LEU A 41 -1.88 -5.95 6.50
CA LEU A 41 -0.80 -5.17 7.09
C LEU A 41 -1.27 -3.78 7.52
N ARG A 42 -0.48 -3.14 8.37
CA ARG A 42 -0.62 -1.72 8.68
C ARG A 42 0.33 -0.90 7.84
N VAL A 43 -0.19 0.13 7.21
CA VAL A 43 0.57 1.03 6.34
C VAL A 43 0.50 2.47 6.82
N GLN A 44 1.49 3.27 6.44
CA GLN A 44 1.52 4.70 6.66
C GLN A 44 1.53 5.43 5.31
N LEU A 45 0.67 6.43 5.16
CA LEU A 45 0.72 7.33 4.01
C LEU A 45 2.05 8.08 4.00
N VAL A 46 2.80 7.92 2.91
CA VAL A 46 4.07 8.60 2.66
C VAL A 46 3.84 9.85 1.83
N ARG A 47 3.13 9.72 0.72
CA ARG A 47 2.91 10.80 -0.24
C ARG A 47 1.61 10.62 -1.01
N THR A 48 0.99 11.73 -1.37
CA THR A 48 -0.01 11.80 -2.43
C THR A 48 0.52 12.69 -3.57
N ASN A 49 0.31 12.28 -4.81
CA ASN A 49 0.57 13.09 -5.99
C ASN A 49 -0.68 13.13 -6.85
N VAL A 50 -1.46 14.20 -6.69
CA VAL A 50 -2.77 14.37 -7.33
C VAL A 50 -2.63 14.45 -8.85
N ASP A 51 -1.64 15.19 -9.35
CA ASP A 51 -1.44 15.39 -10.80
C ASP A 51 -1.17 14.08 -11.55
N ARG A 52 -0.55 13.10 -10.86
CA ARG A 52 -0.27 11.78 -11.41
C ARG A 52 -1.24 10.69 -10.96
N GLY A 53 -2.15 11.00 -10.02
CA GLY A 53 -3.07 10.04 -9.43
C GLY A 53 -2.39 8.97 -8.57
N TYR A 54 -1.26 9.30 -7.90
CA TYR A 54 -0.51 8.34 -7.09
C TYR A 54 -0.69 8.55 -5.59
N ILE A 55 -0.72 7.43 -4.87
CA ILE A 55 -0.74 7.36 -3.41
C ILE A 55 0.30 6.34 -3.00
N ASP A 56 1.24 6.78 -2.19
CA ASP A 56 2.39 5.97 -1.77
C ASP A 56 2.30 5.67 -0.29
N PHE A 57 2.48 4.40 0.04
CA PHE A 57 2.44 3.86 1.39
C PHE A 57 3.77 3.21 1.75
N LYS A 58 4.04 3.11 3.05
CA LYS A 58 5.09 2.26 3.61
C LYS A 58 4.51 1.34 4.67
N ARG A 59 5.11 0.16 4.85
CA ARG A 59 4.78 -0.72 5.98
C ARG A 59 5.15 -0.04 7.30
N VAL A 60 4.28 -0.17 8.30
CA VAL A 60 4.60 0.16 9.68
C VAL A 60 5.32 -1.06 10.30
N MET A 61 6.51 -0.83 10.84
CA MET A 61 7.28 -1.86 11.57
C MET A 61 6.80 -2.00 13.01
#